data_AF-A0A965HJ22-F1
#
_entry.id   AF-A0A965HJ22-F1
#
_cell.length_a   1.000
_cell.length_b   1.000
_cell.length_c   1.000
_cell.angle_alpha   90.00
_cell.angle_beta   90.00
_cell.angle_gamma   90.00
#
_symmetry.space_group_name_H-M   'P 1'
#
loop_
_entity.id
_entity.type
_entity.pdbx_description
1 polymer ?
#
loop_
_entity_poly.entity_id
_entity_poly.type
_entity_poly.pdbx_seq_one_letter_code
_entity_poly.pdbx_strand_id
1 'polypeptide(L)' 'QNYQVDITVDGGINNETAAQCIASGANVLVSGSYLFSQSDLTQAVGTMRAAATAANVSG' A
#
# COMPACT_ATOMS: atom_id res chain seq x y z
N GLN A 1 8.84 -26.10 2.82
CA GLN A 1 7.58 -25.91 2.07
C GLN A 1 7.50 -24.46 1.66
N ASN A 2 6.99 -24.15 0.47
CA ASN A 2 6.78 -22.78 0.01
C ASN A 2 5.31 -22.40 0.22
N TYR A 3 5.04 -21.43 1.10
CA TYR A 3 3.68 -21.00 1.41
C TYR A 3 3.31 -19.81 0.52
N GLN A 4 2.21 -19.94 -0.21
CA GLN A 4 1.58 -18.81 -0.89
C GLN A 4 0.53 -18.23 0.05
N VAL A 5 0.87 -17.13 0.69
CA VAL A 5 0.01 -16.42 1.63
C VAL A 5 0.03 -14.93 1.30
N ASP A 6 -1.07 -14.26 1.58
CA ASP A 6 -1.12 -12.82 1.53
C ASP A 6 -0.41 -12.24 2.77
N ILE A 7 0.43 -11.24 2.53
CA ILE A 7 1.12 -10.44 3.54
C ILE A 7 0.42 -9.09 3.60
N THR A 8 -0.29 -8.89 4.72
CA THR A 8 -1.02 -7.66 5.01
C THR A 8 -0.25 -6.76 5.96
N VAL A 9 -0.23 -5.45 5.69
CA VAL A 9 0.22 -4.43 6.65
C VAL A 9 -0.94 -3.50 6.99
N ASP A 10 -1.21 -3.34 8.29
CA ASP A 10 -2.24 -2.46 8.85
C ASP A 10 -1.64 -1.51 9.90
N GLY A 11 -1.97 -0.22 9.78
CA GLY A 11 -1.47 0.85 10.64
C GLY A 11 -0.49 1.78 9.93
N GLY A 12 -0.81 3.08 9.90
CA GLY A 12 0.10 4.11 9.39
C GLY A 12 0.38 4.08 7.88
N ILE A 13 -0.46 3.40 7.08
CA ILE A 13 -0.30 3.33 5.63
C ILE A 13 -0.71 4.65 4.96
N ASN A 14 0.24 5.27 4.25
CA ASN A 14 0.09 6.42 3.36
C ASN A 14 0.85 6.18 2.04
N ASN A 15 1.01 7.19 1.18
CA ASN A 15 1.73 7.03 -0.10
C ASN A 15 3.19 6.55 0.07
N GLU A 16 3.89 7.03 1.10
CA GLU A 16 5.30 6.73 1.34
C GLU A 16 5.47 5.34 1.94
N THR A 17 4.71 5.04 3.00
CA THR A 17 4.78 3.75 3.70
C THR A 17 4.19 2.62 2.87
N ALA A 18 3.21 2.88 2.00
CA ALA A 18 2.71 1.90 1.03
C ALA A 18 3.84 1.34 0.15
N ALA A 19 4.69 2.20 -0.42
CA ALA A 19 5.81 1.77 -1.24
C ALA A 19 6.83 0.92 -0.45
N GLN A 20 7.13 1.31 0.79
CA GLN A 20 8.03 0.57 1.68
C GLN A 20 7.49 -0.82 2.05
N CYS A 21 6.19 -0.92 2.36
CA CYS A 21 5.54 -2.20 2.66
C CYS A 21 5.58 -3.15 1.47
N ILE A 22 5.29 -2.66 0.26
CA ILE A 22 5.36 -3.46 -0.97
C ILE A 22 6.80 -3.95 -1.23
N ALA A 23 7.79 -3.06 -1.13
CA ALA A 23 9.19 -3.43 -1.28
C ALA A 23 9.67 -4.46 -0.24
N SER A 24 8.98 -4.54 0.90
CA SER A 24 9.23 -5.50 1.98
C SER A 24 8.46 -6.82 1.80
N GLY A 25 7.70 -6.99 0.71
CA GLY A 25 6.96 -8.20 0.37
C GLY A 25 5.49 -8.20 0.74
N ALA A 26 4.93 -7.10 1.25
CA ALA A 26 3.49 -6.98 1.41
C ALA A 26 2.78 -6.96 0.05
N ASN A 27 1.59 -7.55 -0.01
CA ASN A 27 0.73 -7.49 -1.20
C ASN A 27 -0.69 -6.99 -0.87
N VAL A 28 -1.02 -6.82 0.42
CA VAL A 28 -2.26 -6.23 0.90
C VAL A 28 -1.94 -5.07 1.85
N LEU A 29 -2.56 -3.92 1.64
CA LEU A 29 -2.35 -2.71 2.45
C LEU A 29 -3.69 -2.24 3.03
N VAL A 30 -3.71 -1.95 4.33
CA VAL A 30 -4.88 -1.39 5.02
C VAL A 30 -4.58 0.06 5.42
N SER A 31 -5.34 1.00 4.86
CA SER A 31 -5.23 2.43 5.13
C SER A 31 -6.58 3.03 5.47
N GLY A 32 -6.76 3.40 6.74
CA GLY A 32 -7.97 4.06 7.23
C GLY A 32 -7.79 5.58 7.30
N SER A 33 -7.18 6.05 8.39
CA SER A 33 -7.08 7.48 8.71
C SER A 33 -6.49 8.33 7.59
N TYR A 34 -5.48 7.81 6.88
CA TYR A 34 -4.90 8.54 5.75
C TYR A 34 -5.92 8.73 4.62
N LEU A 35 -6.54 7.66 4.13
CA LEU A 35 -7.54 7.74 3.06
C LEU A 35 -8.76 8.58 3.43
N PHE A 36 -9.32 8.38 4.63
CA PHE A 36 -10.51 9.10 5.08
C PHE A 36 -10.24 10.57 5.48
N SER A 37 -8.98 10.97 5.62
CA SER A 37 -8.61 12.38 5.80
C SER A 37 -8.54 13.19 4.51
N GLN A 38 -8.57 12.52 3.34
CA GLN A 38 -8.48 13.19 2.04
C GLN A 38 -9.84 13.71 1.60
N SER A 39 -9.84 14.83 0.87
CA SER A 39 -11.05 15.43 0.30
C SER A 39 -11.65 14.61 -0.85
N ASP A 40 -10.82 13.85 -1.54
CA ASP A 40 -11.22 12.96 -2.63
C ASP A 40 -10.63 11.57 -2.39
N LEU A 41 -11.49 10.66 -1.93
CA LEU A 41 -11.11 9.28 -1.63
C LEU A 41 -10.68 8.50 -2.89
N THR A 42 -11.31 8.77 -4.03
CA THR A 42 -10.99 8.09 -5.29
C THR A 42 -9.60 8.48 -5.77
N GLN A 43 -9.27 9.78 -5.75
CA GLN A 43 -7.94 10.27 -6.08
C GLN A 43 -6.88 9.73 -5.10
N ALA A 44 -7.19 9.71 -3.80
CA ALA A 44 -6.29 9.22 -2.76
C ALA A 44 -5.93 7.74 -2.95
N VAL A 45 -6.94 6.89 -3.17
CA VAL A 45 -6.74 5.46 -3.46
C VAL A 45 -5.94 5.27 -4.75
N GLY A 46 -6.23 6.05 -5.79
CA GLY A 46 -5.50 6.00 -7.07
C GLY A 46 -4.02 6.32 -6.90
N THR A 47 -3.72 7.40 -6.16
CA THR A 47 -2.34 7.85 -5.88
C THR A 47 -1.58 6.82 -5.06
N MET A 48 -2.19 6.33 -3.98
CA MET A 48 -1.56 5.33 -3.11
C MET A 48 -1.30 4.02 -3.85
N ARG A 49 -2.23 3.59 -4.72
CA ARG A 49 -2.04 2.42 -5.57
C ARG A 49 -0.90 2.62 -6.56
N ALA A 50 -0.82 3.78 -7.22
CA ALA A 50 0.26 4.07 -8.15
C ALA A 50 1.64 4.03 -7.46
N ALA A 51 1.75 4.63 -6.27
CA ALA A 51 2.96 4.57 -5.44
C ALA A 51 3.35 3.13 -5.07
N ALA A 52 2.37 2.33 -4.62
CA ALA A 52 2.57 0.92 -4.31
C ALA A 52 3.03 0.11 -5.54
N THR A 53 2.41 0.32 -6.70
CA THR A 53 2.76 -0.42 -7.92
C THR A 53 4.12 -0.03 -8.49
N ALA A 54 4.51 1.25 -8.39
CA ALA A 54 5.81 1.72 -8.86
C ALA A 54 6.97 1.06 -8.08
N ALA A 55 6.78 0.79 -6.79
CA ALA A 55 7.74 0.09 -5.95
C ALA A 55 7.96 -1.38 -6.37
N ASN A 56 6.93 -2.03 -6.93
CA ASN A 56 7.00 -3.43 -7.37
C ASN A 56 7.75 -3.64 -8.69
N VAL A 57 8.01 -2.58 -9.48
CA VAL A 57 8.68 -2.69 -10.79
C VAL A 57 10.21 -2.63 -10.68
N SER A 58 10.74 -2.46 -9.47
CA SER A 58 12.18 -2.26 -9.21
C SER A 58 12.90 -3.51 -8.70
N GLY A 59 12.20 -4.66 -8.65
CA GLY A 59 12.74 -5.94 -8.19
C GLY A 59 12.90 -6.96 -9.30
#